data_AF-A0A257NW47-F1
#
_entry.id   AF-A0A257NW47-F1
#
_cell.length_a   1.000
_cell.length_b   1.000
_cell.length_c   1.000
_cell.angle_alpha   90.00
_cell.angle_beta   90.00
_cell.angle_gamma   90.00
#
_symmetry.space_group_name_H-M   'P 1'
#
loop_
_entity.id
_entity.type
_entity.pdbx_description
1 polymer ?
#
loop_
_entity_poly.entity_id
_entity_poly.type
_entity_poly.pdbx_seq_one_letter_code
_entity_poly.pdbx_strand_id
1 'polypeptide(L)'
;MPPLRLRSLTPLHWALIASVGVHLALLSLRFAAPETFNRMFDNAPLDVVLVNQRTDDAPAKPQAIAQANLDGGGDANKGLATTPLPFTADVSHGDAAVNQQRSLSALEQKQQQLLTQVRQQIVQLAQTVRQENDPAKQQALEQKRRQLLDMLGAIERQ
;
A
#
# COMPACT_ATOMS: atom_id res chain seq x y z
N MET A 1 20.81 -76.30 0.14
CA MET A 1 20.31 -74.91 0.05
C MET A 1 20.71 -74.38 -1.32
N PRO A 2 19.77 -74.10 -2.25
CA PRO A 2 20.14 -73.59 -3.56
C PRO A 2 20.74 -72.17 -3.44
N PRO A 3 21.81 -71.84 -4.17
CA PRO A 3 22.40 -70.52 -4.12
C PRO A 3 21.46 -69.50 -4.77
N LEU A 4 21.27 -68.37 -4.10
CA LEU A 4 20.53 -67.22 -4.64
C LEU A 4 21.32 -66.68 -5.84
N ARG A 5 20.85 -66.99 -7.05
CA ARG A 5 21.34 -66.37 -8.29
C ARG A 5 20.94 -64.90 -8.26
N LEU A 6 21.90 -64.02 -7.99
CA LEU A 6 21.72 -62.58 -8.18
C LEU A 6 21.46 -62.34 -9.66
N ARG A 7 20.23 -61.96 -9.98
CA ARG A 7 19.78 -61.67 -11.34
C ARG A 7 20.55 -60.44 -11.82
N SER A 8 21.30 -60.56 -12.91
CA SER A 8 22.07 -59.45 -13.46
C SER A 8 21.11 -58.35 -13.92
N LEU A 9 21.31 -57.14 -13.38
CA LEU A 9 20.51 -55.97 -13.76
C LEU A 9 20.91 -55.55 -15.16
N THR A 10 19.93 -55.45 -16.07
CA THR A 10 20.20 -54.97 -17.43
C THR A 10 20.42 -53.44 -17.42
N PRO A 11 21.05 -52.86 -18.46
CA PRO A 11 21.28 -51.41 -18.55
C PRO A 11 20.00 -50.57 -18.38
N LEU A 12 18.85 -51.08 -18.81
CA LEU A 12 17.54 -50.44 -18.63
C LEU A 12 17.16 -50.30 -17.14
N HIS A 13 17.43 -51.32 -16.32
CA HIS A 13 17.16 -51.28 -14.89
C HIS A 13 18.04 -50.25 -14.20
N TRP A 14 19.31 -50.14 -14.62
CA TRP A 14 20.22 -49.10 -14.14
C TRP A 14 19.73 -47.70 -14.52
N ALA A 15 19.30 -47.50 -15.76
CA ALA A 15 18.75 -46.23 -16.22
C ALA A 15 17.49 -45.83 -15.42
N LEU A 16 16.60 -46.80 -15.15
CA LEU A 16 15.41 -46.58 -14.34
C LEU A 16 15.74 -46.25 -12.88
N ILE A 17 16.64 -46.99 -12.24
CA ILE A 17 17.08 -46.73 -10.86
C ILE A 17 17.73 -45.36 -10.76
N ALA A 18 18.59 -44.99 -11.71
CA ALA A 18 19.21 -43.68 -11.75
C ALA A 18 18.17 -42.56 -11.92
N SER A 19 17.24 -42.71 -12.85
CA SER A 19 16.15 -41.74 -13.08
C SER A 19 15.32 -41.54 -11.81
N VAL A 20 14.81 -42.63 -11.23
CA VAL A 20 14.02 -42.58 -10.00
C VAL A 20 14.83 -42.02 -8.84
N GLY A 21 16.10 -42.41 -8.70
CA GLY A 21 17.01 -41.90 -7.69
C GLY A 21 17.22 -40.38 -7.77
N VAL A 22 17.43 -39.86 -8.99
CA VAL A 22 17.54 -38.41 -9.21
C VAL A 22 16.26 -37.69 -8.83
N HIS A 23 15.09 -38.18 -9.25
CA HIS A 23 13.82 -37.55 -8.92
C HIS A 23 13.53 -37.59 -7.42
N LEU A 24 13.79 -38.71 -6.75
CA LEU A 24 13.62 -38.83 -5.30
C LEU A 24 14.58 -37.94 -4.51
N ALA A 25 15.83 -37.77 -4.99
CA ALA A 25 16.79 -36.86 -4.39
C ALA A 25 16.35 -35.39 -4.53
N LEU A 26 15.82 -35.00 -5.69
CA LEU A 26 15.26 -33.66 -5.90
C LEU A 26 14.01 -33.44 -5.03
N LEU A 27 13.14 -34.45 -4.92
CA LEU A 27 11.92 -34.35 -4.12
C LEU A 27 12.22 -34.33 -2.61
N SER A 28 13.23 -35.06 -2.16
CA SER A 28 13.63 -35.08 -0.75
C SER A 28 14.22 -33.73 -0.30
N LEU A 29 14.85 -32.97 -1.20
CA LEU A 29 15.34 -31.63 -0.92
C LEU A 29 14.20 -30.68 -0.47
N ARG A 30 12.99 -30.82 -1.04
CA ARG A 30 11.82 -30.04 -0.63
C ARG A 30 11.40 -30.33 0.82
N PHE A 31 11.55 -31.57 1.28
CA PHE A 31 11.13 -31.98 2.64
C PHE A 31 12.22 -31.79 3.69
N ALA A 32 13.49 -32.02 3.34
CA ALA A 32 14.62 -31.94 4.27
C ALA A 32 15.18 -30.52 4.43
N ALA A 33 15.06 -29.67 3.41
CA ALA A 33 15.56 -28.29 3.41
C ALA A 33 14.57 -27.33 2.72
N PRO A 34 13.36 -27.13 3.29
CA PRO A 34 12.34 -26.27 2.70
C PRO A 34 12.83 -24.84 2.48
N GLU A 35 13.67 -24.32 3.38
CA GLU A 35 14.27 -22.97 3.32
C GLU A 35 15.19 -22.74 2.12
N THR A 36 15.85 -23.79 1.64
CA THR A 36 16.76 -23.72 0.47
C THR A 36 15.93 -23.74 -0.80
N PHE A 37 14.90 -24.60 -0.87
CA PHE A 37 13.94 -24.63 -1.97
C PHE A 37 13.17 -23.30 -2.09
N ASN A 38 12.63 -22.76 -0.98
CA ASN A 38 11.91 -21.50 -0.98
C ASN A 38 12.77 -20.35 -1.52
N ARG A 39 14.03 -20.23 -1.08
CA ARG A 39 14.94 -19.18 -1.57
C ARG A 39 15.26 -19.25 -3.06
N MET A 40 15.16 -20.41 -3.69
CA MET A 40 15.39 -20.55 -5.13
C MET A 40 14.14 -20.25 -5.97
N PHE A 41 12.93 -20.45 -5.42
CA PHE A 41 11.67 -20.36 -6.16
C PHE A 41 10.75 -19.17 -5.76
N ASP A 42 10.95 -18.53 -4.61
CA ASP A 42 10.09 -17.43 -4.12
C ASP A 42 10.54 -16.01 -4.53
N ASN A 43 11.51 -15.85 -5.44
CA ASN A 43 12.01 -14.51 -5.82
C ASN A 43 11.14 -13.80 -6.88
N ALA A 44 9.83 -13.83 -6.73
CA ALA A 44 8.92 -12.98 -7.48
C ALA A 44 7.74 -12.57 -6.59
N PRO A 45 7.92 -11.61 -5.67
CA PRO A 45 6.79 -11.03 -4.96
C PRO A 45 5.78 -10.48 -5.98
N LEU A 46 4.53 -10.90 -5.86
CA LEU A 46 3.45 -10.38 -6.69
C LEU A 46 2.99 -9.04 -6.11
N ASP A 47 3.46 -7.94 -6.70
CA ASP A 47 3.00 -6.59 -6.34
C ASP A 47 1.57 -6.36 -6.86
N VAL A 48 0.61 -6.28 -5.94
CA VAL A 48 -0.79 -5.96 -6.25
C VAL A 48 -1.00 -4.46 -6.07
N VAL A 49 -1.15 -3.74 -7.18
CA VAL A 49 -1.45 -2.30 -7.19
C VAL A 49 -2.95 -2.10 -7.39
N LEU A 50 -3.64 -1.58 -6.38
CA LEU A 50 -5.03 -1.17 -6.50
C LEU A 50 -5.10 0.19 -7.18
N VAL A 51 -5.86 0.26 -8.27
CA VAL A 51 -6.07 1.49 -9.03
C VAL A 51 -7.44 2.07 -8.69
N ASN A 52 -7.53 3.39 -8.46
CA ASN A 52 -8.79 4.07 -8.12
C ASN A 52 -9.56 4.55 -9.36
N GLN A 53 -8.93 4.59 -10.53
CA GLN A 53 -9.51 5.09 -11.77
C GLN A 53 -9.14 4.18 -12.94
N ARG A 54 -10.05 4.06 -13.90
CA ARG A 54 -9.87 3.38 -15.18
C ARG A 54 -9.97 4.43 -16.30
N THR A 55 -9.03 4.43 -17.22
CA THR A 55 -9.03 5.27 -18.42
C THR A 55 -9.36 4.41 -19.64
N ASP A 56 -9.86 5.01 -20.72
CA ASP A 56 -10.16 4.27 -21.96
C ASP A 56 -8.95 4.21 -22.91
N ASP A 57 -8.09 5.23 -22.92
CA ASP A 57 -6.88 5.30 -23.74
C ASP A 57 -5.71 4.47 -23.19
N ALA A 58 -4.96 3.82 -24.08
CA ALA A 58 -3.83 2.98 -23.71
C ALA A 58 -2.60 3.83 -23.29
N PRO A 59 -1.94 3.51 -22.17
CA PRO A 59 -0.80 4.27 -21.67
C PRO A 59 0.43 4.12 -22.56
N ALA A 60 1.19 5.21 -22.73
CA ALA A 60 2.40 5.22 -23.56
C ALA A 60 3.52 4.31 -23.01
N LYS A 61 3.54 4.08 -21.69
CA LYS A 61 4.47 3.15 -21.03
C LYS A 61 3.72 2.35 -19.96
N PRO A 62 3.48 1.04 -20.16
CA PRO A 62 2.87 0.20 -19.14
C PRO A 62 3.85 0.01 -17.98
N GLN A 63 3.41 0.33 -16.76
CA GLN A 63 4.24 0.31 -15.55
C GLN A 63 3.80 -0.75 -14.53
N ALA A 64 2.68 -1.45 -14.78
CA ALA A 64 2.20 -2.57 -13.96
C ALA A 64 1.68 -3.71 -14.86
N ILE A 65 1.84 -4.96 -14.39
CA ILE A 65 1.48 -6.18 -15.13
C ILE A 65 -0.05 -6.37 -15.21
N ALA A 66 -0.81 -5.72 -14.33
CA ALA A 66 -2.26 -5.61 -14.37
C ALA A 66 -2.67 -4.13 -14.41
N GLN A 67 -3.14 -3.63 -15.55
CA GLN A 67 -3.70 -2.28 -15.71
C GLN A 67 -5.02 -2.35 -16.48
N ALA A 68 -6.04 -1.60 -16.04
CA ALA A 68 -7.16 -1.25 -16.91
C ALA A 68 -6.99 0.22 -17.33
N ASN A 69 -5.88 0.50 -18.04
CA ASN A 69 -5.43 1.79 -18.62
C ASN A 69 -5.42 3.02 -17.68
N LEU A 70 -4.26 3.70 -17.53
CA LEU A 70 -4.08 4.87 -16.63
C LEU A 70 -3.03 5.85 -17.18
N ASP A 71 -3.37 7.13 -17.25
CA ASP A 71 -2.42 8.27 -17.18
C ASP A 71 -3.06 9.33 -16.24
N GLY A 72 -2.67 9.36 -14.96
CA GLY A 72 -3.31 10.17 -13.90
C GLY A 72 -2.40 10.47 -12.70
N GLY A 73 -2.57 11.67 -12.12
CA GLY A 73 -1.50 12.52 -11.56
C GLY A 73 -0.91 12.26 -10.16
N GLY A 74 0.24 12.90 -9.97
CA GLY A 74 1.15 12.93 -8.81
C GLY A 74 2.57 13.25 -9.32
N ASP A 75 3.45 13.87 -8.51
CA ASP A 75 4.75 14.41 -8.96
C ASP A 75 5.84 13.36 -9.27
N ALA A 76 5.44 12.14 -9.64
CA ALA A 76 6.37 11.06 -9.95
C ALA A 76 6.95 11.27 -11.36
N ASN A 77 8.19 11.80 -11.42
CA ASN A 77 8.93 11.95 -12.67
C ASN A 77 9.17 10.62 -13.42
N LYS A 78 9.17 9.48 -12.71
CA LYS A 78 9.19 8.10 -13.22
C LYS A 78 8.55 7.18 -12.18
N GLY A 79 7.81 6.15 -12.61
CA GLY A 79 7.18 5.17 -11.72
C GLY A 79 5.72 5.50 -11.40
N LEU A 80 5.05 4.60 -10.69
CA LEU A 80 3.69 4.79 -10.21
C LEU A 80 3.66 5.98 -9.22
N ALA A 81 2.68 6.87 -9.36
CA ALA A 81 2.41 7.90 -8.37
C ALA A 81 1.98 7.23 -7.05
N THR A 82 2.92 7.08 -6.12
CA THR A 82 2.64 6.46 -4.83
C THR A 82 2.02 7.48 -3.89
N THR A 83 0.91 7.11 -3.25
CA THR A 83 0.43 7.81 -2.06
C THR A 83 1.50 7.72 -0.95
N PRO A 84 1.76 8.76 -0.13
CA PRO A 84 2.77 8.74 0.93
C PRO A 84 2.40 7.83 2.12
N LEU A 85 1.49 6.87 1.93
CA LEU A 85 1.16 5.91 2.97
C LEU A 85 2.28 4.86 3.05
N PRO A 86 2.84 4.63 4.25
CA PRO A 86 3.88 3.64 4.43
C PRO A 86 3.33 2.25 4.09
N PHE A 87 3.98 1.59 3.12
CA PHE A 87 3.75 0.19 2.81
C PHE A 87 4.17 -0.66 4.02
N THR A 88 3.20 -1.20 4.75
CA THR A 88 3.45 -2.20 5.78
C THR A 88 3.32 -3.58 5.14
N ALA A 89 4.46 -4.23 4.86
CA ALA A 89 4.52 -5.59 4.31
C ALA A 89 4.03 -6.69 5.28
N ASP A 90 3.68 -6.31 6.51
CA ASP A 90 3.33 -7.22 7.60
C ASP A 90 1.85 -7.04 7.98
N VAL A 91 0.95 -7.21 7.02
CA VAL A 91 -0.48 -7.33 7.31
C VAL A 91 -0.78 -8.81 7.37
N SER A 92 -0.62 -9.39 8.55
CA SER A 92 -1.08 -10.74 8.85
C SER A 92 -2.52 -10.90 8.35
N HIS A 93 -2.79 -11.93 7.56
CA HIS A 93 -4.08 -12.20 6.90
C HIS A 93 -5.22 -12.20 7.94
N GLY A 94 -5.84 -11.04 8.18
CA GLY A 94 -6.87 -10.86 9.20
C GLY A 94 -6.92 -9.43 9.79
N ASP A 95 -5.79 -8.72 9.84
CA ASP A 95 -5.70 -7.41 10.51
C ASP A 95 -5.92 -6.20 9.60
N ALA A 96 -6.10 -6.42 8.29
CA ALA A 96 -6.27 -5.35 7.30
C ALA A 96 -7.45 -4.42 7.63
N ALA A 97 -8.60 -4.99 8.02
CA ALA A 97 -9.79 -4.22 8.39
C ALA A 97 -9.59 -3.43 9.69
N VAL A 98 -8.89 -4.01 10.67
CA VAL A 98 -8.57 -3.35 11.95
C VAL A 98 -7.62 -2.17 11.72
N ASN A 99 -6.60 -2.34 10.89
CA ASN A 99 -5.66 -1.27 10.55
C ASN A 99 -6.32 -0.17 9.73
N GLN A 100 -7.22 -0.51 8.79
CA GLN A 100 -8.03 0.47 8.09
C GLN A 100 -8.90 1.27 9.06
N GLN A 101 -9.61 0.61 9.98
CA GLN A 101 -10.44 1.28 10.98
C GLN A 101 -9.62 2.23 11.87
N ARG A 102 -8.42 1.82 12.30
CA ARG A 102 -7.51 2.68 13.08
C ARG A 102 -7.01 3.88 12.27
N SER A 103 -6.75 3.70 10.98
CA SER A 103 -6.31 4.80 10.13
C SER A 103 -7.42 5.83 9.90
N LEU A 104 -8.66 5.37 9.73
CA LEU A 104 -9.84 6.23 9.62
C LEU A 104 -10.06 7.03 10.90
N SER A 105 -10.03 6.37 12.06
CA SER A 105 -10.21 7.08 13.34
C SER A 105 -9.10 8.11 13.60
N ALA A 106 -7.85 7.81 13.21
CA ALA A 106 -6.74 8.75 13.30
C ALA A 106 -6.92 9.97 12.37
N LEU A 107 -7.48 9.76 11.17
CA LEU A 107 -7.79 10.85 10.23
C LEU A 107 -8.94 11.72 10.74
N GLU A 108 -10.00 11.11 11.27
CA GLU A 108 -11.12 11.84 11.90
C GLU A 108 -10.65 12.70 13.08
N GLN A 109 -9.77 12.16 13.93
CA GLN A 109 -9.16 12.93 15.02
C GLN A 109 -8.35 14.12 14.50
N LYS A 110 -7.54 13.94 13.45
CA LYS A 110 -6.79 15.05 12.83
C LYS A 110 -7.74 16.11 12.27
N GLN A 111 -8.83 15.71 11.61
CA GLN A 111 -9.82 16.65 11.08
C GLN A 111 -10.46 17.47 12.22
N GLN A 112 -10.88 16.83 13.31
CA GLN A 112 -11.44 17.52 14.47
C GLN A 112 -10.43 18.48 15.13
N GLN A 113 -9.16 18.10 15.22
CA GLN A 113 -8.11 18.97 15.73
C GLN A 113 -7.93 20.22 14.85
N LEU A 114 -7.90 20.05 13.52
CA LEU A 114 -7.79 21.17 12.59
C LEU A 114 -8.99 22.11 12.66
N LEU A 115 -10.22 21.58 12.73
CA LEU A 115 -11.43 22.38 12.93
C LEU A 115 -11.39 23.17 14.24
N THR A 116 -10.89 22.54 15.31
CA THR A 116 -10.72 23.20 16.61
C THR A 116 -9.71 24.34 16.52
N GLN A 117 -8.58 24.14 15.83
CA GLN A 117 -7.57 25.18 15.63
C GLN A 117 -8.13 26.36 14.84
N VAL A 118 -8.91 26.12 13.78
CA VAL A 118 -9.54 27.19 12.98
C VAL A 118 -10.56 27.98 13.84
N ARG A 119 -11.39 27.29 14.64
CA ARG A 119 -12.32 27.96 15.57
C ARG A 119 -11.57 28.85 16.57
N GLN A 120 -10.44 28.38 17.11
CA GLN A 120 -9.61 29.18 18.00
C GLN A 120 -9.03 30.42 17.30
N GLN A 121 -8.55 30.28 16.06
CA GLN A 121 -8.05 31.42 15.27
C GLN A 121 -9.13 32.48 15.04
N ILE A 122 -10.38 32.08 14.78
CA ILE A 122 -11.51 33.01 14.64
C ILE A 122 -11.75 33.78 15.94
N VAL A 123 -11.68 33.12 17.11
CA VAL A 123 -11.83 33.76 18.42
C VAL A 123 -10.68 34.73 18.70
N GLN A 124 -9.44 34.35 18.40
CA GLN A 124 -8.29 35.23 18.55
C GLN A 124 -8.40 36.46 17.63
N LEU A 125 -8.82 36.26 16.38
CA LEU A 125 -9.02 37.34 15.42
C LEU A 125 -10.14 38.30 15.88
N ALA A 126 -11.19 37.77 16.51
CA ALA A 126 -12.24 38.58 17.12
C ALA A 126 -11.71 39.49 18.24
N GLN A 127 -10.77 39.00 19.05
CA GLN A 127 -10.14 39.78 20.10
C GLN A 127 -9.21 40.84 19.54
N THR A 128 -8.43 40.52 18.50
CA THR A 128 -7.54 41.49 17.85
C THR A 128 -8.32 42.62 17.17
N VAL A 129 -9.45 42.32 16.52
CA VAL A 129 -10.33 43.35 15.93
C VAL A 129 -10.78 44.36 16.99
N ARG A 130 -11.14 43.90 18.20
CA ARG A 130 -11.60 44.76 19.29
C ARG A 130 -10.51 45.66 19.88
N GLN A 131 -9.25 45.27 19.75
CA GLN A 131 -8.09 45.99 20.30
C GLN A 131 -7.38 46.88 19.27
N GLU A 132 -7.66 46.69 17.99
CA GLU A 132 -7.12 47.52 16.92
C GLU A 132 -7.74 48.91 17.00
N ASN A 133 -6.95 49.97 16.79
CA ASN A 133 -7.41 51.36 16.89
C ASN A 133 -7.52 52.03 15.52
N ASP A 134 -6.88 51.46 14.49
CA ASP A 134 -6.93 51.95 13.12
C ASP A 134 -8.17 51.40 12.39
N PRO A 135 -9.12 52.26 11.95
CA PRO A 135 -10.35 51.81 11.30
C PRO A 135 -10.11 51.04 10.00
N ALA A 136 -9.04 51.35 9.26
CA ALA A 136 -8.71 50.62 8.03
C ALA A 136 -8.25 49.19 8.33
N LYS A 137 -7.45 49.01 9.40
CA LYS A 137 -6.98 47.69 9.85
C LYS A 137 -8.08 46.87 10.50
N GLN A 138 -8.95 47.50 11.29
CA GLN A 138 -10.12 46.85 11.87
C GLN A 138 -11.00 46.23 10.77
N GLN A 139 -11.32 46.99 9.71
CA GLN A 139 -12.12 46.49 8.59
C GLN A 139 -11.45 45.30 7.88
N ALA A 140 -10.14 45.35 7.64
CA ALA A 140 -9.40 44.25 7.02
C ALA A 140 -9.43 42.97 7.87
N LEU A 141 -9.29 43.10 9.20
CA LEU A 141 -9.35 41.97 10.13
C LEU A 141 -10.77 41.39 10.23
N GLU A 142 -11.81 42.23 10.20
CA GLU A 142 -13.21 41.78 10.15
C GLU A 142 -13.53 41.02 8.87
N GLN A 143 -13.04 41.48 7.72
CA GLN A 143 -13.20 40.77 6.45
C GLN A 143 -12.56 39.38 6.50
N LYS A 144 -11.32 39.30 7.01
CA LYS A 144 -10.61 38.03 7.20
C LYS A 144 -11.39 37.09 8.14
N ARG A 145 -11.99 37.62 9.20
CA ARG A 145 -12.84 36.83 10.11
C ARG A 145 -14.07 36.26 9.41
N ARG A 146 -14.75 37.09 8.60
CA ARG A 146 -15.93 36.65 7.83
C ARG A 146 -15.58 35.55 6.83
N GLN A 147 -14.44 35.67 6.14
CA GLN A 147 -13.95 34.64 5.23
C GLN A 147 -13.71 33.29 5.94
N LEU A 148 -13.07 33.30 7.12
CA LEU A 148 -12.84 32.07 7.88
C LEU A 148 -14.16 31.43 8.39
N LEU A 149 -15.15 32.24 8.77
CA LEU A 149 -16.47 31.75 9.17
C LEU A 149 -17.23 31.13 8.00
N ASP A 150 -17.13 31.73 6.81
CA ASP A 150 -17.76 31.21 5.59
C ASP A 150 -17.13 29.88 5.17
N MET A 151 -15.79 29.80 5.19
CA MET A 151 -15.06 28.56 4.95
C MET A 151 -15.45 27.46 5.95
N LEU A 152 -15.54 27.79 7.25
CA LEU A 152 -15.97 26.83 8.26
C LEU A 152 -17.41 26.36 8.02
N GLY A 153 -18.32 27.27 7.71
CA GLY A 153 -19.72 26.96 7.41
C GLY A 153 -19.92 26.20 6.09
N ALA A 154 -18.97 26.29 5.15
CA ALA A 154 -18.96 25.46 3.95
C ALA A 154 -18.53 24.02 4.27
N ILE A 155 -17.55 23.84 5.16
CA ILE A 155 -17.06 22.53 5.61
C ILE A 155 -18.13 21.80 6.45
N GLU A 156 -18.87 22.50 7.32
CA GLU A 156 -19.94 21.89 8.14
C GLU A 156 -21.20 21.48 7.33
N ARG A 157 -21.32 21.95 6.08
CA ARG A 157 -22.46 21.65 5.19
C ARG A 157 -22.23 20.44 4.27
N GLN A 158 -20.99 19.99 4.11
CA GLN A 158 -20.63 18.79 3.36
C GLN A 158 -20.68 17.55 4.25
#